data_AF-A0A851VRW1-F1
#
_entry.id   AF-A0A851VRW1-F1
#
_cell.length_a   1.000
_cell.length_b   1.000
_cell.length_c   1.000
_cell.angle_alpha   90.00
_cell.angle_beta   90.00
_cell.angle_gamma   90.00
#
_symmetry.space_group_name_H-M   'P 1'
#
loop_
_entity.id
_entity.type
_entity.pdbx_description
1 polymer ?
#
loop_
_entity_poly.entity_id
_entity_poly.type
_entity_poly.pdbx_seq_one_letter_code
_entity_poly.pdbx_strand_id
1 'polypeptide(L)'
;VCDLEPSTIGSDPSILEKLKLCPALTGAQQDALNALLLSGRSEYGDPSSWDLQTLQDLGPLALALNQTTLSLVTEAAREDFRSTAAASITQGHSQWDKSLLLPGAAAASHPRLKRSSDRCQSDPITASSIDEILLLSLEQLDLCLSSDVLIENLETVLVQPITSQISQILKKKVDEFFHSRIPEQQLRRLGTLSRLYTEQEISQWPVTSSDTLSALLSPSGGEWNNSQVQQLINRYLALGGSWTGPLLQEMGGKQLCQLQEEQIQQIPAAAIGTAGQLNISTCSQTKKEQLYGKAREAFASLGSSPSSYYCRIRPYLGGAPAEDLKDLANAGVAINMDLCTFLALNPEELQKLSVMDVKHLLGENLPELKKAEHEPSVESWVQKQFQQELDCVLDIGLQGGRPGPMGTASPAPATGTSGVTVTTPVPTTPATVTSGVTATTPVPTTPATVTSGVTATSPVPTTPASVTSGVTATTPVPTTPASVTSGVTATSPVPTTPVTVTSTATATSPEPTTP
;
A
#
# COMPACT_ATOMS: atom_id res chain seq x y z
N VAL A 1 -10.20 44.23 0.81
CA VAL A 1 -8.76 44.43 1.17
C VAL A 1 -8.22 43.15 1.75
N CYS A 2 -8.87 42.60 2.78
CA CYS A 2 -8.53 41.30 3.35
C CYS A 2 -8.81 40.12 2.39
N ASP A 3 -9.51 40.39 1.30
CA ASP A 3 -9.88 39.50 0.19
C ASP A 3 -8.87 39.57 -0.98
N LEU A 4 -7.68 40.16 -0.77
CA LEU A 4 -6.63 40.23 -1.79
C LEU A 4 -6.04 38.85 -2.08
N GLU A 5 -5.81 38.56 -3.36
CA GLU A 5 -5.12 37.32 -3.74
C GLU A 5 -3.67 37.30 -3.22
N PRO A 6 -3.16 36.12 -2.79
CA PRO A 6 -1.76 35.91 -2.41
C PRO A 6 -0.75 36.39 -3.47
N SER A 7 -1.10 36.24 -4.75
CA SER A 7 -0.35 36.72 -5.93
C SER A 7 -0.01 38.21 -5.87
N THR A 8 -0.93 39.01 -5.34
CA THR A 8 -0.83 40.48 -5.26
C THR A 8 0.00 40.90 -4.05
N ILE A 9 -0.12 40.18 -2.93
CA ILE A 9 0.67 40.41 -1.71
C ILE A 9 2.17 40.23 -2.00
N GLY A 10 2.55 39.19 -2.74
CA GLY A 10 3.96 38.97 -3.13
C GLY A 10 4.53 39.97 -4.14
N SER A 11 3.72 40.91 -4.66
CA SER A 11 4.06 41.77 -5.80
C SER A 11 4.15 43.26 -5.48
N ASP A 12 3.40 43.77 -4.49
CA ASP A 12 3.44 45.18 -4.05
C ASP A 12 3.65 45.28 -2.51
N PRO A 13 4.86 45.63 -2.04
CA PRO A 13 5.15 45.80 -0.61
C PRO A 13 4.28 46.86 0.08
N SER A 14 3.78 47.85 -0.66
CA SER A 14 2.91 48.95 -0.18
C SER A 14 1.52 48.49 0.27
N ILE A 15 1.25 47.18 0.21
CA ILE A 15 0.02 46.55 0.67
C ILE A 15 0.11 46.14 2.15
N LEU A 16 1.31 46.03 2.74
CA LEU A 16 1.49 45.63 4.15
C LEU A 16 0.70 46.51 5.14
N GLU A 17 0.76 47.84 4.99
CA GLU A 17 -0.03 48.78 5.83
C GLU A 17 -1.54 48.58 5.71
N LYS A 18 -2.01 48.06 4.59
CA LYS A 18 -3.44 47.77 4.33
C LYS A 18 -3.83 46.39 4.89
N LEU A 19 -2.89 45.45 4.98
CA LEU A 19 -3.08 44.14 5.61
C LEU A 19 -3.14 44.23 7.15
N LYS A 20 -2.45 45.19 7.77
CA LYS A 20 -2.58 45.46 9.23
C LYS A 20 -4.01 45.76 9.69
N LEU A 21 -4.88 46.20 8.77
CA LEU A 21 -6.29 46.51 9.03
C LEU A 21 -7.21 45.27 8.98
N CYS A 22 -6.67 44.08 8.75
CA CYS A 22 -7.43 42.85 8.62
C CYS A 22 -7.52 42.07 9.94
N PRO A 23 -8.72 41.68 10.40
CA PRO A 23 -8.89 40.98 11.67
C PRO A 23 -8.40 39.52 11.64
N ALA A 24 -8.22 38.95 10.45
CA ALA A 24 -7.61 37.65 10.21
C ALA A 24 -7.01 37.61 8.79
N LEU A 25 -6.03 36.72 8.58
CA LEU A 25 -5.45 36.40 7.27
C LEU A 25 -5.61 34.89 7.01
N THR A 26 -5.98 34.51 5.79
CA THR A 26 -6.04 33.11 5.38
C THR A 26 -4.63 32.52 5.22
N GLY A 27 -4.47 31.20 5.37
CA GLY A 27 -3.15 30.54 5.30
C GLY A 27 -2.34 30.93 4.05
N ALA A 28 -2.95 30.89 2.87
CA ALA A 28 -2.29 31.28 1.63
C ALA A 28 -1.85 32.76 1.59
N GLN A 29 -2.53 33.65 2.32
CA GLN A 29 -2.11 35.06 2.48
C GLN A 29 -0.99 35.20 3.50
N GLN A 30 -0.97 34.36 4.56
CA GLN A 30 0.15 34.28 5.51
C GLN A 30 1.41 33.73 4.82
N ASP A 31 1.28 32.74 3.93
CA ASP A 31 2.40 32.22 3.13
C ASP A 31 2.98 33.31 2.21
N ALA A 32 2.12 34.05 1.49
CA ALA A 32 2.56 35.15 0.64
C ALA A 32 3.17 36.32 1.43
N LEU A 33 2.62 36.64 2.61
CA LEU A 33 3.18 37.62 3.54
C LEU A 33 4.59 37.22 3.99
N ASN A 34 4.78 35.98 4.43
CA ASN A 34 6.08 35.48 4.86
C ASN A 34 7.07 35.41 3.68
N ALA A 35 6.64 34.98 2.49
CA ALA A 35 7.47 34.97 1.29
C ALA A 35 7.92 36.39 0.87
N LEU A 36 7.04 37.40 1.01
CA LEU A 36 7.40 38.80 0.78
C LEU A 36 8.43 39.30 1.79
N LEU A 37 8.22 39.06 3.08
CA LEU A 37 9.12 39.50 4.16
C LEU A 37 10.50 38.81 4.06
N LEU A 38 10.53 37.50 3.80
CA LEU A 38 11.76 36.72 3.54
C LEU A 38 12.50 37.16 2.25
N SER A 39 11.84 37.87 1.34
CA SER A 39 12.49 38.38 0.12
C SER A 39 13.33 39.65 0.35
N GLY A 40 13.24 40.27 1.54
CA GLY A 40 13.93 41.52 1.87
C GLY A 40 13.41 42.75 1.10
N ARG A 41 12.33 42.62 0.32
CA ARG A 41 11.75 43.68 -0.53
C ARG A 41 10.74 44.58 0.19
N SER A 42 10.48 44.32 1.47
CA SER A 42 9.58 45.14 2.29
C SER A 42 10.30 46.35 2.88
N GLU A 43 9.54 47.38 3.30
CA GLU A 43 10.09 48.55 4.00
C GLU A 43 10.74 48.18 5.34
N TYR A 44 10.42 46.99 5.89
CA TYR A 44 11.01 46.40 7.09
C TYR A 44 12.38 45.74 6.85
N GLY A 45 12.85 45.65 5.60
CA GLY A 45 14.15 45.04 5.28
C GLY A 45 14.22 43.53 5.52
N ASP A 46 15.41 43.03 5.88
CA ASP A 46 15.69 41.61 6.09
C ASP A 46 15.41 41.18 7.55
N PRO A 47 14.73 40.05 7.80
CA PRO A 47 14.41 39.56 9.15
C PRO A 47 15.57 39.45 10.13
N SER A 48 16.80 39.22 9.67
CA SER A 48 18.00 39.17 10.53
C SER A 48 18.41 40.54 11.11
N SER A 49 17.86 41.63 10.55
CA SER A 49 18.08 43.01 11.01
C SER A 49 16.97 43.56 11.91
N TRP A 50 15.89 42.81 12.14
CA TRP A 50 14.71 43.28 12.88
C TRP A 50 14.97 43.40 14.38
N ASP A 51 14.55 44.54 14.93
CA ASP A 51 14.54 44.86 16.35
C ASP A 51 13.11 44.92 16.92
N LEU A 52 13.00 45.30 18.20
CA LEU A 52 11.71 45.45 18.88
C LEU A 52 10.80 46.48 18.18
N GLN A 53 11.36 47.59 17.68
CA GLN A 53 10.60 48.63 16.98
C GLN A 53 10.03 48.09 15.68
N THR A 54 10.84 47.38 14.89
CA THR A 54 10.43 46.75 13.62
C THR A 54 9.28 45.76 13.82
N LEU A 55 9.32 44.98 14.89
CA LEU A 55 8.25 44.03 15.25
C LEU A 55 6.97 44.74 15.76
N GLN A 56 7.10 45.84 16.51
CA GLN A 56 5.96 46.67 16.92
C GLN A 56 5.31 47.37 15.72
N ASP A 57 6.11 47.89 14.79
CA ASP A 57 5.64 48.57 13.59
C ASP A 57 4.90 47.62 12.65
N LEU A 58 5.33 46.35 12.53
CA LEU A 58 4.59 45.28 11.84
C LEU A 58 3.19 45.04 12.44
N GLY A 59 3.00 45.31 13.74
CA GLY A 59 1.70 45.27 14.42
C GLY A 59 1.04 43.90 14.36
N PRO A 60 -0.26 43.79 14.03
CA PRO A 60 -0.97 42.50 13.96
C PRO A 60 -0.33 41.47 13.03
N LEU A 61 0.42 41.91 12.01
CA LEU A 61 1.10 41.02 11.06
C LEU A 61 2.24 40.21 11.72
N ALA A 62 2.80 40.69 12.84
CA ALA A 62 3.81 39.96 13.60
C ALA A 62 3.28 38.62 14.17
N LEU A 63 1.96 38.49 14.38
CA LEU A 63 1.31 37.25 14.81
C LEU A 63 1.06 36.25 13.66
N ALA A 64 1.22 36.69 12.41
CA ALA A 64 1.10 35.87 11.19
C ALA A 64 2.47 35.42 10.64
N LEU A 65 3.56 35.62 11.39
CA LEU A 65 4.90 35.21 11.00
C LEU A 65 5.10 33.70 11.23
N ASN A 66 5.64 33.01 10.23
CA ASN A 66 5.97 31.59 10.34
C ASN A 66 7.31 31.37 11.06
N GLN A 67 7.57 30.12 11.45
CA GLN A 67 8.80 29.75 12.18
C GLN A 67 10.08 30.09 11.40
N THR A 68 10.08 30.00 10.07
CA THR A 68 11.22 30.36 9.22
C THR A 68 11.58 31.83 9.37
N THR A 69 10.60 32.74 9.18
CA THR A 69 10.81 34.18 9.35
C THR A 69 11.20 34.54 10.78
N LEU A 70 10.52 33.98 11.79
CA LEU A 70 10.81 34.24 13.21
C LEU A 70 12.20 33.74 13.64
N SER A 71 12.70 32.64 13.08
CA SER A 71 14.01 32.06 13.41
C SER A 71 15.19 32.94 12.96
N LEU A 72 15.00 33.79 11.95
CA LEU A 72 16.00 34.74 11.48
C LEU A 72 16.07 35.98 12.39
N VAL A 73 14.96 36.38 13.00
CA VAL A 73 14.89 37.48 13.96
C VAL A 73 15.66 37.11 15.23
N THR A 74 16.44 38.05 15.76
CA THR A 74 17.29 37.83 16.94
C THR A 74 16.47 37.44 18.18
N GLU A 75 16.99 36.51 19.00
CA GLU A 75 16.31 36.05 20.22
C GLU A 75 15.94 37.20 21.17
N ALA A 76 16.81 38.21 21.30
CA ALA A 76 16.57 39.38 22.15
C ALA A 76 15.33 40.17 21.68
N ALA A 77 15.28 40.54 20.39
CA ALA A 77 14.13 41.25 19.82
C ALA A 77 12.84 40.41 19.92
N ARG A 78 12.95 39.09 19.73
CA ARG A 78 11.81 38.15 19.82
C ARG A 78 11.24 38.06 21.24
N GLU A 79 12.09 38.04 22.26
CA GLU A 79 11.67 37.94 23.67
C GLU A 79 11.18 39.28 24.25
N ASP A 80 11.82 40.40 23.87
CA ASP A 80 11.32 41.74 24.17
C ASP A 80 9.94 41.98 23.53
N PHE A 81 9.73 41.49 22.30
CA PHE A 81 8.45 41.60 21.61
C PHE A 81 7.36 40.75 22.27
N ARG A 82 7.66 39.49 22.65
CA ARG A 82 6.73 38.65 23.45
C ARG A 82 6.31 39.35 24.74
N SER A 83 7.30 39.86 25.48
CA SER A 83 7.09 40.58 26.75
C SER A 83 6.22 41.82 26.57
N THR A 84 6.44 42.58 25.49
CA THR A 84 5.67 43.79 25.19
C THR A 84 4.26 43.48 24.69
N ALA A 85 4.11 42.49 23.80
CA ALA A 85 2.81 42.07 23.28
C ALA A 85 1.88 41.55 24.39
N ALA A 86 2.42 40.75 25.33
CA ALA A 86 1.69 40.31 26.52
C ALA A 86 1.17 41.50 27.34
N ALA A 87 2.00 42.52 27.57
CA ALA A 87 1.57 43.75 28.26
C ALA A 87 0.51 44.52 27.46
N SER A 88 0.68 44.67 26.14
CA SER A 88 -0.28 45.38 25.27
C SER A 88 -1.68 44.74 25.26
N ILE A 89 -1.76 43.41 25.28
CA ILE A 89 -3.05 42.69 25.32
C ILE A 89 -3.82 43.01 26.61
N THR A 90 -3.13 43.22 27.75
CA THR A 90 -3.80 43.62 29.00
C THR A 90 -4.39 45.04 29.01
N GLN A 91 -4.00 45.91 28.06
CA GLN A 91 -4.59 47.25 27.90
C GLN A 91 -5.54 47.38 26.71
N GLY A 92 -5.44 46.50 25.70
CA GLY A 92 -6.21 46.60 24.45
C GLY A 92 -7.73 46.49 24.61
N HIS A 93 -8.23 45.94 25.72
CA HIS A 93 -9.66 45.65 25.92
C HIS A 93 -10.48 46.75 26.62
N SER A 94 -9.87 47.88 27.03
CA SER A 94 -10.54 48.91 27.85
C SER A 94 -10.77 50.27 27.18
N GLN A 95 -10.48 50.44 25.89
CA GLN A 95 -10.51 51.77 25.22
C GLN A 95 -11.62 51.96 24.16
N TRP A 96 -12.82 51.40 24.39
CA TRP A 96 -14.00 51.67 23.55
C TRP A 96 -15.32 51.95 24.31
N ASP A 97 -15.26 52.57 25.49
CA ASP A 97 -16.32 53.52 25.88
C ASP A 97 -15.78 54.72 26.69
N LYS A 98 -16.66 55.69 26.98
CA LYS A 98 -16.32 57.11 27.14
C LYS A 98 -15.90 57.50 28.57
N SER A 99 -14.72 58.12 28.66
CA SER A 99 -14.40 59.35 29.41
C SER A 99 -15.28 59.73 30.60
N LEU A 100 -14.70 59.76 31.82
CA LEU A 100 -14.57 60.99 32.63
C LEU A 100 -13.82 60.79 33.97
N LEU A 101 -13.13 61.87 34.41
CA LEU A 101 -12.60 62.19 35.75
C LEU A 101 -11.40 61.40 36.36
N LEU A 102 -10.33 62.17 36.58
CA LEU A 102 -9.30 62.03 37.63
C LEU A 102 -9.71 62.88 38.87
N PRO A 103 -9.01 62.83 40.03
CA PRO A 103 -8.04 61.84 40.52
C PRO A 103 -8.39 61.27 41.92
N GLY A 104 -7.67 60.23 42.38
CA GLY A 104 -7.71 59.77 43.77
C GLY A 104 -6.44 59.04 44.18
N ALA A 105 -5.56 59.69 44.96
CA ALA A 105 -4.32 59.09 45.42
C ALA A 105 -4.51 58.30 46.72
N ALA A 106 -4.05 57.05 46.76
CA ALA A 106 -3.91 56.24 47.96
C ALA A 106 -2.58 55.47 47.92
N ALA A 107 -1.93 55.31 49.07
CA ALA A 107 -0.54 54.85 49.15
C ALA A 107 -0.40 53.32 49.04
N ALA A 108 0.81 52.87 48.68
CA ALA A 108 1.17 51.46 48.61
C ALA A 108 1.02 50.74 49.96
N SER A 109 0.66 49.47 49.92
CA SER A 109 0.70 48.55 51.06
C SER A 109 0.84 47.11 50.58
N HIS A 110 2.06 46.68 50.27
CA HIS A 110 2.35 45.28 49.93
C HIS A 110 2.20 44.39 51.18
N PRO A 111 1.32 43.38 51.19
CA PRO A 111 1.43 42.26 52.11
C PRO A 111 2.73 41.50 51.78
N ARG A 112 3.59 41.26 52.76
CA ARG A 112 4.89 40.60 52.54
C ARG A 112 4.69 39.21 51.93
N LEU A 113 5.24 38.97 50.74
CA LEU A 113 5.33 37.64 50.14
C LEU A 113 6.03 36.66 51.08
N LYS A 114 5.26 35.67 51.55
CA LYS A 114 5.77 34.54 52.34
C LYS A 114 6.40 33.54 51.37
N ARG A 115 7.71 33.27 51.50
CA ARG A 115 8.44 32.40 50.57
C ARG A 115 8.09 30.92 50.77
N SER A 116 7.05 30.48 50.07
CA SER A 116 6.60 29.10 49.82
C SER A 116 5.36 29.23 48.91
N SER A 117 5.14 28.44 47.86
CA SER A 117 5.80 27.21 47.39
C SER A 117 5.62 27.08 45.87
N ASP A 118 5.97 25.94 45.30
CA ASP A 118 5.52 25.46 44.01
C ASP A 118 3.98 25.57 43.93
N ARG A 119 3.49 26.40 43.00
CA ARG A 119 2.06 26.65 42.76
C ARG A 119 1.86 27.38 41.43
N CYS A 120 0.76 27.09 40.75
CA CYS A 120 0.29 27.90 39.63
C CYS A 120 0.13 29.37 40.07
N GLN A 121 0.62 30.31 39.25
CA GLN A 121 0.55 31.75 39.48
C GLN A 121 -0.66 32.40 38.77
N SER A 122 -1.19 31.73 37.73
CA SER A 122 -2.46 32.01 37.07
C SER A 122 -3.64 31.32 37.79
N ASP A 123 -4.86 31.48 37.27
CA ASP A 123 -5.94 30.55 37.57
C ASP A 123 -5.65 29.16 36.93
N PRO A 124 -6.11 28.04 37.52
CA PRO A 124 -5.89 26.70 36.96
C PRO A 124 -6.54 26.51 35.60
N ILE A 125 -5.92 25.71 34.73
CA ILE A 125 -6.48 25.40 33.41
C ILE A 125 -7.75 24.54 33.58
N THR A 126 -8.80 24.89 32.85
CA THR A 126 -10.09 24.18 32.84
C THR A 126 -10.42 23.75 31.41
N ALA A 127 -11.43 22.89 31.23
CA ALA A 127 -11.93 22.54 29.90
C ALA A 127 -12.33 23.78 29.05
N SER A 128 -12.76 24.87 29.70
CA SER A 128 -13.10 26.15 29.07
C SER A 128 -11.91 27.07 28.74
N SER A 129 -10.71 26.78 29.25
CA SER A 129 -9.47 27.54 29.00
C SER A 129 -8.35 26.66 28.43
N ILE A 130 -8.70 25.50 27.86
CA ILE A 130 -7.74 24.50 27.36
C ILE A 130 -6.88 25.00 26.18
N ASP A 131 -7.35 26.03 25.46
CA ASP A 131 -6.61 26.66 24.36
C ASP A 131 -5.55 27.67 24.83
N GLU A 132 -5.56 28.04 26.12
CA GLU A 132 -4.55 28.91 26.73
C GLU A 132 -3.23 28.17 27.07
N ILE A 133 -3.19 26.84 26.88
CA ILE A 133 -1.99 26.01 27.09
C ILE A 133 -0.76 26.54 26.32
N LEU A 134 -0.97 27.09 25.12
CA LEU A 134 0.10 27.67 24.29
C LEU A 134 0.62 29.03 24.79
N LEU A 135 -0.09 29.69 25.72
CA LEU A 135 0.25 31.01 26.26
C LEU A 135 1.06 30.93 27.57
N LEU A 136 1.17 29.74 28.17
CA LEU A 136 1.89 29.51 29.41
C LEU A 136 3.37 29.20 29.17
N SER A 137 4.23 29.62 30.11
CA SER A 137 5.61 29.12 30.16
C SER A 137 5.62 27.64 30.55
N LEU A 138 6.68 26.92 30.18
CA LEU A 138 6.85 25.49 30.46
C LEU A 138 6.72 25.17 31.98
N GLU A 139 7.23 26.05 32.83
CA GLU A 139 7.13 25.95 34.29
C GLU A 139 5.71 26.17 34.80
N GLN A 140 4.96 27.13 34.23
CA GLN A 140 3.56 27.33 34.61
C GLN A 140 2.66 26.22 34.07
N LEU A 141 2.93 25.67 32.88
CA LEU A 141 2.15 24.57 32.33
C LEU A 141 2.18 23.32 33.24
N ASP A 142 3.35 22.93 33.76
CA ASP A 142 3.47 21.78 34.68
C ASP A 142 2.82 22.01 36.05
N LEU A 143 2.59 23.27 36.43
CA LEU A 143 1.97 23.69 37.71
C LEU A 143 0.48 24.03 37.60
N CYS A 144 -0.01 24.45 36.43
CA CYS A 144 -1.37 24.95 36.20
C CYS A 144 -2.29 23.95 35.49
N LEU A 145 -1.74 22.99 34.73
CA LEU A 145 -2.50 21.92 34.10
C LEU A 145 -2.61 20.71 35.05
N SER A 146 -3.83 20.40 35.50
CA SER A 146 -4.10 19.15 36.19
C SER A 146 -4.17 17.99 35.17
N SER A 147 -3.70 16.81 35.57
CA SER A 147 -3.65 15.67 34.65
C SER A 147 -5.04 15.12 34.33
N ASP A 148 -6.01 15.27 35.24
CA ASP A 148 -7.43 15.00 35.00
C ASP A 148 -8.01 15.84 33.84
N VAL A 149 -7.90 17.17 33.90
CA VAL A 149 -8.34 18.07 32.81
C VAL A 149 -7.64 17.74 31.49
N LEU A 150 -6.35 17.39 31.52
CA LEU A 150 -5.64 16.93 30.33
C LEU A 150 -6.21 15.61 29.77
N ILE A 151 -6.45 14.60 30.60
CA ILE A 151 -6.93 13.29 30.12
C ILE A 151 -8.37 13.38 29.58
N GLU A 152 -9.23 14.23 30.15
CA GLU A 152 -10.55 14.46 29.56
C GLU A 152 -10.44 15.13 28.19
N ASN A 153 -9.70 16.24 28.09
CA ASN A 153 -9.64 17.11 26.90
C ASN A 153 -8.50 16.77 25.93
N LEU A 154 -7.88 15.60 26.06
CA LEU A 154 -6.60 15.25 25.39
C LEU A 154 -6.63 15.47 23.88
N GLU A 155 -7.66 15.01 23.19
CA GLU A 155 -7.79 15.15 21.74
C GLU A 155 -7.80 16.61 21.28
N THR A 156 -8.44 17.52 22.04
CA THR A 156 -8.44 18.96 21.77
C THR A 156 -7.04 19.54 21.87
N VAL A 157 -6.29 19.17 22.92
CA VAL A 157 -4.90 19.62 23.13
C VAL A 157 -3.97 19.14 22.02
N LEU A 158 -4.16 17.92 21.52
CA LEU A 158 -3.29 17.33 20.49
C LEU A 158 -3.59 17.82 19.06
N VAL A 159 -4.68 18.56 18.84
CA VAL A 159 -4.97 19.27 17.59
C VAL A 159 -4.27 20.64 17.53
N GLN A 160 -3.91 21.22 18.68
CA GLN A 160 -3.17 22.48 18.76
C GLN A 160 -1.71 22.32 18.27
N PRO A 161 -1.05 23.39 17.78
CA PRO A 161 0.36 23.37 17.35
C PRO A 161 1.35 23.31 18.54
N ILE A 162 1.30 22.21 19.29
CA ILE A 162 2.16 21.96 20.46
C ILE A 162 3.63 21.75 20.07
N THR A 163 4.53 22.35 20.85
CA THR A 163 5.99 22.19 20.64
C THR A 163 6.51 20.92 21.32
N SER A 164 7.67 20.42 20.90
CA SER A 164 8.32 19.24 21.51
C SER A 164 8.48 19.37 23.04
N GLN A 165 8.76 20.57 23.55
CA GLN A 165 8.89 20.84 24.99
C GLN A 165 7.53 20.75 25.73
N ILE A 166 6.46 21.30 25.13
CA ILE A 166 5.09 21.16 25.64
C ILE A 166 4.71 19.67 25.66
N SER A 167 4.95 18.94 24.57
CA SER A 167 4.61 17.52 24.45
C SER A 167 5.33 16.64 25.48
N GLN A 168 6.55 16.99 25.93
CA GLN A 168 7.22 16.31 27.05
C GLN A 168 6.50 16.52 28.39
N ILE A 169 6.01 17.74 28.67
CA ILE A 169 5.20 18.02 29.87
C ILE A 169 3.85 17.29 29.79
N LEU A 170 3.20 17.28 28.62
CA LEU A 170 1.95 16.53 28.43
C LEU A 170 2.17 15.02 28.64
N LYS A 171 3.25 14.43 28.10
CA LYS A 171 3.63 13.03 28.39
C LYS A 171 3.80 12.79 29.90
N LYS A 172 4.56 13.66 30.59
CA LYS A 172 4.76 13.60 32.05
C LYS A 172 3.43 13.61 32.80
N LYS A 173 2.48 14.48 32.45
CA LYS A 173 1.14 14.55 33.06
C LYS A 173 0.31 13.29 32.82
N VAL A 174 0.35 12.73 31.61
CA VAL A 174 -0.30 11.43 31.28
C VAL A 174 0.29 10.30 32.13
N ASP A 175 1.62 10.24 32.25
CA ASP A 175 2.32 9.20 33.03
C ASP A 175 2.09 9.34 34.54
N GLU A 176 2.03 10.58 35.07
CA GLU A 176 1.64 10.90 36.45
C GLU A 176 0.22 10.38 36.76
N PHE A 177 -0.75 10.59 35.87
CA PHE A 177 -2.13 10.16 36.06
C PHE A 177 -2.28 8.63 36.04
N PHE A 178 -1.76 7.97 34.99
CA PHE A 178 -1.89 6.53 34.82
C PHE A 178 -0.86 5.70 35.61
N HIS A 179 0.04 6.35 36.36
CA HIS A 179 1.15 5.69 37.07
C HIS A 179 1.95 4.78 36.11
N SER A 180 2.27 5.33 34.93
CA SER A 180 2.88 4.66 33.77
C SER A 180 2.14 3.42 33.21
N ARG A 181 0.88 3.17 33.58
CA ARG A 181 0.07 2.04 33.09
C ARG A 181 -1.20 2.51 32.39
N ILE A 182 -1.01 3.05 31.18
CA ILE A 182 -2.07 3.62 30.35
C ILE A 182 -3.04 2.51 29.87
N PRO A 183 -4.36 2.61 30.14
CA PRO A 183 -5.35 1.65 29.66
C PRO A 183 -5.48 1.66 28.13
N GLU A 184 -5.85 0.51 27.54
CA GLU A 184 -5.91 0.35 26.07
C GLU A 184 -6.79 1.40 25.37
N GLN A 185 -7.94 1.74 25.97
CA GLN A 185 -8.85 2.76 25.44
C GLN A 185 -8.25 4.18 25.42
N GLN A 186 -7.27 4.46 26.30
CA GLN A 186 -6.58 5.74 26.36
C GLN A 186 -5.35 5.77 25.44
N LEU A 187 -4.71 4.63 25.16
CA LEU A 187 -3.66 4.52 24.14
C LEU A 187 -4.14 5.04 22.78
N ARG A 188 -5.38 4.70 22.38
CA ARG A 188 -6.03 5.18 21.15
C ARG A 188 -6.12 6.70 21.05
N ARG A 189 -6.12 7.41 22.19
CA ARG A 189 -6.29 8.87 22.30
C ARG A 189 -4.97 9.62 22.45
N LEU A 190 -3.83 8.92 22.59
CA LEU A 190 -2.52 9.55 22.78
C LEU A 190 -1.99 10.33 21.57
N GLY A 191 -2.57 10.15 20.37
CA GLY A 191 -2.20 10.89 19.16
C GLY A 191 -0.69 11.01 18.96
N THR A 192 -0.20 12.25 18.87
CA THR A 192 1.22 12.59 18.72
C THR A 192 2.09 12.26 19.95
N LEU A 193 1.54 12.24 21.17
CA LEU A 193 2.30 11.88 22.39
C LEU A 193 2.75 10.42 22.36
N SER A 194 2.02 9.53 21.67
CA SER A 194 2.39 8.12 21.53
C SER A 194 3.82 7.93 20.98
N ARG A 195 4.27 8.84 20.11
CA ARG A 195 5.60 8.82 19.48
C ARG A 195 6.75 9.10 20.46
N LEU A 196 6.46 9.71 21.61
CA LEU A 196 7.45 10.07 22.64
C LEU A 196 7.80 8.92 23.60
N TYR A 197 7.12 7.78 23.50
CA TYR A 197 7.38 6.62 24.35
C TYR A 197 8.48 5.72 23.78
N THR A 198 9.41 5.31 24.64
CA THR A 198 10.48 4.38 24.30
C THR A 198 9.95 2.97 24.07
N GLU A 199 10.73 2.14 23.37
CA GLU A 199 10.42 0.71 23.16
C GLU A 199 10.17 -0.03 24.50
N GLN A 200 10.89 0.34 25.56
CA GLN A 200 10.73 -0.26 26.89
C GLN A 200 9.41 0.13 27.58
N GLU A 201 8.82 1.27 27.24
CA GLU A 201 7.50 1.67 27.71
C GLU A 201 6.40 1.03 26.85
N ILE A 202 6.57 1.05 25.52
CA ILE A 202 5.66 0.40 24.55
C ILE A 202 5.54 -1.11 24.82
N SER A 203 6.61 -1.78 25.24
CA SER A 203 6.60 -3.20 25.58
C SER A 203 5.65 -3.56 26.75
N GLN A 204 5.26 -2.57 27.56
CA GLN A 204 4.35 -2.75 28.68
C GLN A 204 2.88 -2.50 28.29
N TRP A 205 2.62 -1.78 27.20
CA TRP A 205 1.28 -1.35 26.80
C TRP A 205 0.31 -2.54 26.56
N PRO A 206 -0.95 -2.46 27.02
CA PRO A 206 -1.99 -3.41 26.66
C PRO A 206 -2.52 -3.11 25.25
N VAL A 207 -1.84 -3.59 24.22
CA VAL A 207 -2.29 -3.48 22.82
C VAL A 207 -2.86 -4.83 22.40
N THR A 208 -4.10 -5.12 22.78
CA THR A 208 -4.73 -6.44 22.52
C THR A 208 -5.57 -6.46 21.25
N SER A 209 -6.10 -5.31 20.82
CA SER A 209 -7.08 -5.21 19.73
C SER A 209 -6.53 -4.55 18.47
N SER A 210 -7.02 -5.02 17.31
CA SER A 210 -6.61 -4.55 15.98
C SER A 210 -6.78 -3.03 15.82
N ASP A 211 -7.92 -2.48 16.25
CA ASP A 211 -8.21 -1.05 16.15
C ASP A 211 -7.36 -0.18 17.10
N THR A 212 -6.81 -0.72 18.20
CA THR A 212 -5.79 0.01 18.98
C THR A 212 -4.49 0.13 18.19
N LEU A 213 -4.05 -0.97 17.57
CA LEU A 213 -2.84 -0.96 16.74
C LEU A 213 -3.01 -0.04 15.53
N SER A 214 -4.15 -0.09 14.84
CA SER A 214 -4.49 0.85 13.75
C SER A 214 -4.50 2.31 14.22
N ALA A 215 -5.17 2.64 15.33
CA ALA A 215 -5.21 4.00 15.85
C ALA A 215 -3.81 4.55 16.20
N LEU A 216 -2.95 3.71 16.78
CA LEU A 216 -1.57 4.07 17.08
C LEU A 216 -0.70 4.20 15.82
N LEU A 217 -0.87 3.35 14.82
CA LEU A 217 -0.13 3.39 13.56
C LEU A 217 -0.63 4.48 12.58
N SER A 218 -1.79 5.08 12.84
CA SER A 218 -2.39 6.13 12.00
C SER A 218 -1.40 7.26 11.68
N PRO A 219 -1.30 7.71 10.41
CA PRO A 219 -0.44 8.83 10.03
C PRO A 219 -0.71 10.15 10.75
N SER A 220 -1.93 10.34 11.29
CA SER A 220 -2.30 11.56 12.03
C SER A 220 -1.49 11.77 13.32
N GLY A 221 -0.92 10.72 13.90
CA GLY A 221 -0.01 10.82 15.05
C GLY A 221 1.43 11.22 14.69
N GLY A 222 1.75 11.48 13.42
CA GLY A 222 3.12 11.72 12.94
C GLY A 222 3.91 10.43 12.66
N GLU A 223 5.16 10.54 12.23
CA GLU A 223 5.98 9.33 11.97
C GLU A 223 6.42 8.62 13.26
N TRP A 224 6.50 7.29 13.19
CA TRP A 224 7.14 6.44 14.20
C TRP A 224 8.58 6.11 13.77
N ASN A 225 9.46 5.85 14.74
CA ASN A 225 10.73 5.16 14.44
C ASN A 225 10.47 3.67 14.14
N ASN A 226 11.20 3.11 13.18
CA ASN A 226 11.01 1.71 12.74
C ASN A 226 11.07 0.68 13.89
N SER A 227 11.90 0.93 14.92
CA SER A 227 12.03 0.08 16.10
C SER A 227 10.82 0.17 17.03
N GLN A 228 10.24 1.37 17.22
CA GLN A 228 8.96 1.55 17.94
C GLN A 228 7.82 0.81 17.22
N VAL A 229 7.74 0.89 15.88
CA VAL A 229 6.74 0.14 15.08
C VAL A 229 6.91 -1.37 15.30
N GLN A 230 8.13 -1.88 15.18
CA GLN A 230 8.43 -3.30 15.40
C GLN A 230 8.11 -3.74 16.84
N GLN A 231 8.44 -2.95 17.85
CA GLN A 231 8.10 -3.24 19.25
C GLN A 231 6.58 -3.22 19.48
N LEU A 232 5.84 -2.30 18.86
CA LEU A 232 4.39 -2.21 18.96
C LEU A 232 3.69 -3.42 18.31
N ILE A 233 4.15 -3.84 17.13
CA ILE A 233 3.64 -5.01 16.41
C ILE A 233 3.99 -6.30 17.15
N ASN A 234 5.23 -6.47 17.62
CA ASN A 234 5.63 -7.63 18.41
C ASN A 234 4.85 -7.71 19.73
N ARG A 235 4.51 -6.55 20.34
CA ARG A 235 3.65 -6.51 21.54
C ARG A 235 2.22 -6.97 21.25
N TYR A 236 1.63 -6.53 20.13
CA TYR A 236 0.30 -6.97 19.69
C TYR A 236 0.24 -8.49 19.44
N LEU A 237 1.17 -9.03 18.67
CA LEU A 237 1.25 -10.46 18.37
C LEU A 237 1.49 -11.30 19.64
N ALA A 238 2.37 -10.84 20.54
CA ALA A 238 2.65 -11.52 21.81
C ALA A 238 1.46 -11.51 22.80
N LEU A 239 0.49 -10.61 22.61
CA LEU A 239 -0.77 -10.59 23.36
C LEU A 239 -1.90 -11.42 22.71
N GLY A 240 -1.58 -12.17 21.64
CA GLY A 240 -2.56 -12.99 20.90
C GLY A 240 -3.30 -12.24 19.80
N GLY A 241 -2.87 -11.03 19.45
CA GLY A 241 -3.39 -10.26 18.32
C GLY A 241 -3.18 -10.98 16.98
N SER A 242 -4.11 -10.80 16.04
CA SER A 242 -4.10 -11.45 14.73
C SER A 242 -4.09 -10.44 13.59
N TRP A 243 -3.43 -10.78 12.48
CA TRP A 243 -3.42 -9.95 11.29
C TRP A 243 -4.83 -9.86 10.67
N THR A 244 -5.34 -8.64 10.48
CA THR A 244 -6.63 -8.36 9.84
C THR A 244 -6.45 -7.53 8.58
N GLY A 245 -7.42 -7.60 7.65
CA GLY A 245 -7.40 -6.77 6.43
C GLY A 245 -7.29 -5.25 6.73
N PRO A 246 -8.17 -4.68 7.58
CA PRO A 246 -8.10 -3.27 7.97
C PRO A 246 -6.76 -2.87 8.60
N LEU A 247 -6.14 -3.74 9.42
CA LEU A 247 -4.82 -3.48 9.99
C LEU A 247 -3.73 -3.39 8.91
N LEU A 248 -3.72 -4.33 7.95
CA LEU A 248 -2.78 -4.31 6.83
C LEU A 248 -3.00 -3.09 5.92
N GLN A 249 -4.25 -2.62 5.78
CA GLN A 249 -4.59 -1.41 5.03
C GLN A 249 -4.06 -0.14 5.73
N GLU A 250 -4.27 0.00 7.05
CA GLU A 250 -3.77 1.14 7.85
C GLU A 250 -2.24 1.17 7.96
N MET A 251 -1.59 -0.01 8.04
CA MET A 251 -0.14 -0.11 7.90
C MET A 251 0.36 0.33 6.52
N GLY A 252 -0.39 -0.01 5.47
CA GLY A 252 -0.01 0.25 4.09
C GLY A 252 1.31 -0.43 3.68
N GLY A 253 1.79 -0.06 2.49
CA GLY A 253 2.93 -0.72 1.85
C GLY A 253 4.27 -0.58 2.59
N LYS A 254 4.62 0.65 3.02
CA LYS A 254 5.92 0.97 3.65
C LYS A 254 6.11 0.14 4.93
N GLN A 255 5.15 0.14 5.85
CA GLN A 255 5.24 -0.61 7.12
C GLN A 255 5.12 -2.13 6.89
N LEU A 256 4.31 -2.60 5.93
CA LEU A 256 4.26 -4.02 5.58
C LEU A 256 5.62 -4.54 5.08
N CYS A 257 6.31 -3.78 4.23
CA CYS A 257 7.64 -4.16 3.73
C CYS A 257 8.75 -4.09 4.80
N GLN A 258 8.51 -3.39 5.92
CA GLN A 258 9.38 -3.36 7.11
C GLN A 258 9.16 -4.53 8.08
N LEU A 259 8.13 -5.37 7.90
CA LEU A 259 7.96 -6.60 8.68
C LEU A 259 9.09 -7.60 8.41
N GLN A 260 9.39 -8.44 9.41
CA GLN A 260 10.26 -9.61 9.22
C GLN A 260 9.54 -10.68 8.41
N GLU A 261 10.30 -11.59 7.81
CA GLU A 261 9.75 -12.61 6.92
C GLU A 261 8.87 -13.62 7.70
N GLU A 262 9.23 -13.93 8.94
CA GLU A 262 8.43 -14.77 9.84
C GLU A 262 7.10 -14.09 10.22
N GLN A 263 7.07 -12.75 10.35
CA GLN A 263 5.86 -11.98 10.61
C GLN A 263 4.93 -12.00 9.38
N ILE A 264 5.48 -11.90 8.17
CA ILE A 264 4.74 -11.99 6.90
C ILE A 264 4.19 -13.40 6.66
N GLN A 265 4.99 -14.43 6.94
CA GLN A 265 4.56 -15.83 6.84
C GLN A 265 3.37 -16.15 7.76
N GLN A 266 3.24 -15.45 8.90
CA GLN A 266 2.11 -15.56 9.83
C GLN A 266 0.84 -14.83 9.38
N ILE A 267 0.88 -13.99 8.33
CA ILE A 267 -0.33 -13.35 7.79
C ILE A 267 -1.26 -14.43 7.21
N PRO A 268 -2.55 -14.49 7.59
CA PRO A 268 -3.50 -15.40 6.99
C PRO A 268 -3.98 -14.85 5.65
N ALA A 269 -4.19 -15.71 4.65
CA ALA A 269 -4.66 -15.32 3.32
C ALA A 269 -5.94 -14.45 3.38
N ALA A 270 -6.88 -14.77 4.27
CA ALA A 270 -8.11 -13.99 4.45
C ALA A 270 -7.87 -12.51 4.84
N ALA A 271 -6.76 -12.17 5.50
CA ALA A 271 -6.39 -10.79 5.78
C ALA A 271 -5.94 -10.06 4.50
N ILE A 272 -5.07 -10.67 3.69
CA ILE A 272 -4.69 -10.15 2.38
C ILE A 272 -5.92 -9.96 1.47
N GLY A 273 -6.87 -10.92 1.50
CA GLY A 273 -8.12 -10.85 0.76
C GLY A 273 -9.06 -9.71 1.18
N THR A 274 -8.87 -9.13 2.37
CA THR A 274 -9.70 -8.05 2.93
C THR A 274 -8.93 -6.73 3.13
N ALA A 275 -7.63 -6.66 2.82
CA ALA A 275 -6.78 -5.49 3.03
C ALA A 275 -6.86 -4.41 1.92
N GLY A 276 -7.77 -4.56 0.95
CA GLY A 276 -7.85 -3.65 -0.18
C GLY A 276 -6.63 -3.74 -1.11
N GLN A 277 -6.09 -2.58 -1.50
CA GLN A 277 -4.97 -2.48 -2.43
C GLN A 277 -3.69 -2.04 -1.70
N LEU A 278 -2.77 -2.96 -1.47
CA LEU A 278 -1.49 -2.70 -0.81
C LEU A 278 -0.38 -2.45 -1.84
N ASN A 279 0.46 -1.44 -1.62
CA ASN A 279 1.58 -1.11 -2.51
C ASN A 279 2.88 -1.75 -2.01
N ILE A 280 3.19 -2.97 -2.47
CA ILE A 280 4.36 -3.74 -2.03
C ILE A 280 5.64 -3.44 -2.83
N SER A 281 5.68 -2.37 -3.62
CA SER A 281 6.81 -2.04 -4.53
C SER A 281 8.17 -2.00 -3.82
N THR A 282 8.21 -1.48 -2.59
CA THR A 282 9.41 -1.31 -1.74
C THR A 282 9.84 -2.58 -0.99
N CYS A 283 9.10 -3.69 -1.10
CA CYS A 283 9.45 -4.96 -0.46
C CYS A 283 10.66 -5.61 -1.16
N SER A 284 11.48 -6.33 -0.38
CA SER A 284 12.45 -7.29 -0.92
C SER A 284 11.73 -8.41 -1.68
N GLN A 285 12.45 -9.07 -2.60
CA GLN A 285 11.86 -10.03 -3.52
C GLN A 285 11.22 -11.24 -2.80
N THR A 286 11.91 -11.79 -1.79
CA THR A 286 11.39 -12.85 -0.90
C THR A 286 10.06 -12.46 -0.23
N LYS A 287 9.92 -11.20 0.20
CA LYS A 287 8.68 -10.70 0.83
C LYS A 287 7.55 -10.56 -0.19
N LYS A 288 7.86 -10.13 -1.42
CA LYS A 288 6.88 -10.09 -2.52
C LYS A 288 6.36 -11.49 -2.83
N GLU A 289 7.22 -12.49 -2.89
CA GLU A 289 6.86 -13.90 -3.13
C GLU A 289 5.99 -14.49 -2.02
N GLN A 290 6.33 -14.23 -0.75
CA GLN A 290 5.47 -14.64 0.37
C GLN A 290 4.09 -13.98 0.32
N LEU A 291 4.04 -12.66 0.08
CA LEU A 291 2.78 -11.91 -0.04
C LEU A 291 1.96 -12.36 -1.26
N TYR A 292 2.61 -12.70 -2.36
CA TYR A 292 1.97 -13.30 -3.54
C TYR A 292 1.35 -14.66 -3.22
N GLY A 293 2.07 -15.55 -2.52
CA GLY A 293 1.54 -16.84 -2.09
C GLY A 293 0.26 -16.70 -1.26
N LYS A 294 0.26 -15.78 -0.28
CA LYS A 294 -0.92 -15.44 0.53
C LYS A 294 -2.06 -14.83 -0.30
N ALA A 295 -1.74 -13.97 -1.27
CA ALA A 295 -2.75 -13.36 -2.15
C ALA A 295 -3.38 -14.38 -3.09
N ARG A 296 -2.60 -15.32 -3.64
CA ARG A 296 -3.08 -16.43 -4.46
C ARG A 296 -4.02 -17.34 -3.67
N GLU A 297 -3.66 -17.71 -2.44
CA GLU A 297 -4.55 -18.42 -1.52
C GLU A 297 -5.85 -17.64 -1.25
N ALA A 298 -5.75 -16.32 -1.05
CA ALA A 298 -6.90 -15.46 -0.74
C ALA A 298 -7.90 -15.33 -1.90
N PHE A 299 -7.39 -15.31 -3.13
CA PHE A 299 -8.17 -15.05 -4.34
C PHE A 299 -8.44 -16.30 -5.20
N ALA A 300 -8.04 -17.50 -4.75
CA ALA A 300 -8.24 -18.75 -5.48
C ALA A 300 -9.70 -19.02 -5.90
N SER A 301 -10.68 -18.58 -5.10
CA SER A 301 -12.11 -18.67 -5.42
C SER A 301 -12.55 -17.83 -6.63
N LEU A 302 -11.74 -16.87 -7.08
CA LEU A 302 -11.99 -16.05 -8.27
C LEU A 302 -11.42 -16.67 -9.56
N GLY A 303 -10.73 -17.82 -9.50
CA GLY A 303 -10.08 -18.45 -10.65
C GLY A 303 -11.00 -18.76 -11.85
N SER A 304 -12.32 -18.87 -11.62
CA SER A 304 -13.32 -19.00 -12.69
C SER A 304 -13.62 -17.69 -13.47
N SER A 305 -13.03 -16.56 -13.06
CA SER A 305 -13.17 -15.26 -13.73
C SER A 305 -11.79 -14.58 -13.83
N PRO A 306 -11.03 -14.81 -14.92
CA PRO A 306 -9.66 -14.32 -15.08
C PRO A 306 -9.51 -12.82 -14.84
N SER A 307 -10.42 -12.00 -15.37
CA SER A 307 -10.40 -10.54 -15.17
C SER A 307 -10.66 -10.15 -13.71
N SER A 308 -11.58 -10.83 -13.02
CA SER A 308 -11.85 -10.56 -11.59
C SER A 308 -10.70 -11.00 -10.69
N TYR A 309 -10.05 -12.12 -11.02
CA TYR A 309 -8.82 -12.57 -10.36
C TYR A 309 -7.68 -11.57 -10.60
N TYR A 310 -7.44 -11.16 -11.85
CA TYR A 310 -6.43 -10.17 -12.21
C TYR A 310 -6.57 -8.87 -11.40
N CYS A 311 -7.78 -8.30 -11.35
CA CYS A 311 -8.06 -7.07 -10.59
C CYS A 311 -7.76 -7.18 -9.08
N ARG A 312 -7.68 -8.38 -8.51
CA ARG A 312 -7.33 -8.61 -7.10
C ARG A 312 -5.87 -8.99 -6.90
N ILE A 313 -5.30 -9.83 -7.75
CA ILE A 313 -3.91 -10.30 -7.63
C ILE A 313 -2.88 -9.27 -8.13
N ARG A 314 -3.28 -8.35 -9.04
CA ARG A 314 -2.40 -7.34 -9.68
C ARG A 314 -1.36 -6.69 -8.75
N PRO A 315 -1.69 -6.19 -7.55
CA PRO A 315 -0.71 -5.51 -6.68
C PRO A 315 0.42 -6.43 -6.19
N TYR A 316 0.21 -7.75 -6.22
CA TYR A 316 1.11 -8.76 -5.70
C TYR A 316 1.95 -9.47 -6.78
N LEU A 317 1.71 -9.20 -8.07
CA LEU A 317 2.36 -9.90 -9.19
C LEU A 317 3.89 -9.75 -9.25
N GLY A 318 4.48 -8.78 -8.54
CA GLY A 318 5.92 -8.69 -8.33
C GLY A 318 6.54 -9.87 -7.56
N GLY A 319 5.72 -10.74 -6.96
CA GLY A 319 6.13 -12.00 -6.36
C GLY A 319 5.61 -13.25 -7.08
N ALA A 320 5.03 -13.12 -8.28
CA ALA A 320 4.46 -14.25 -9.01
C ALA A 320 5.55 -15.09 -9.69
N PRO A 321 5.51 -16.43 -9.58
CA PRO A 321 6.35 -17.33 -10.36
C PRO A 321 5.91 -17.34 -11.84
N ALA A 322 6.81 -17.71 -12.74
CA ALA A 322 6.54 -17.72 -14.17
C ALA A 322 5.44 -18.70 -14.59
N GLU A 323 5.20 -19.77 -13.81
CA GLU A 323 4.12 -20.73 -14.02
C GLU A 323 2.75 -20.05 -13.88
N ASP A 324 2.49 -19.39 -12.74
CA ASP A 324 1.25 -18.65 -12.50
C ASP A 324 1.06 -17.46 -13.46
N LEU A 325 2.16 -16.83 -13.91
CA LEU A 325 2.12 -15.80 -14.96
C LEU A 325 1.72 -16.37 -16.32
N LYS A 326 2.12 -17.61 -16.65
CA LYS A 326 1.68 -18.32 -17.86
C LYS A 326 0.24 -18.78 -17.78
N ASP A 327 -0.22 -19.23 -16.61
CA ASP A 327 -1.63 -19.57 -16.41
C ASP A 327 -2.51 -18.31 -16.58
N LEU A 328 -2.06 -17.16 -16.07
CA LEU A 328 -2.71 -15.86 -16.29
C LEU A 328 -2.71 -15.45 -17.77
N ALA A 329 -1.58 -15.62 -18.47
CA ALA A 329 -1.45 -15.34 -19.90
C ALA A 329 -2.37 -16.21 -20.76
N ASN A 330 -2.55 -17.49 -20.39
CA ASN A 330 -3.28 -18.47 -21.17
C ASN A 330 -4.73 -18.68 -20.68
N ALA A 331 -5.24 -17.78 -19.83
CA ALA A 331 -6.58 -17.81 -19.25
C ALA A 331 -7.75 -17.55 -20.24
N GLY A 332 -7.47 -17.45 -21.55
CA GLY A 332 -8.47 -17.32 -22.62
C GLY A 332 -9.18 -15.96 -22.72
N VAL A 333 -8.77 -14.97 -21.92
CA VAL A 333 -9.30 -13.60 -21.88
C VAL A 333 -8.14 -12.62 -21.90
N ALA A 334 -8.26 -11.50 -22.61
CA ALA A 334 -7.24 -10.45 -22.59
C ALA A 334 -7.09 -9.88 -21.17
N ILE A 335 -5.88 -9.98 -20.62
CA ILE A 335 -5.57 -9.51 -19.25
C ILE A 335 -5.35 -7.99 -19.24
N ASN A 336 -4.85 -7.43 -20.34
CA ASN A 336 -4.54 -6.00 -20.50
C ASN A 336 -3.70 -5.46 -19.32
N MET A 337 -2.61 -6.17 -19.00
CA MET A 337 -1.65 -5.76 -17.98
C MET A 337 -1.01 -4.44 -18.38
N ASP A 338 -1.05 -3.45 -17.48
CA ASP A 338 -0.40 -2.17 -17.66
C ASP A 338 1.12 -2.28 -17.57
N LEU A 339 1.83 -1.43 -18.31
CA LEU A 339 3.29 -1.42 -18.38
C LEU A 339 3.93 -1.28 -16.99
N CYS A 340 3.35 -0.51 -16.07
CA CYS A 340 3.86 -0.35 -14.71
C CYS A 340 3.80 -1.66 -13.90
N THR A 341 2.73 -2.45 -14.03
CA THR A 341 2.64 -3.79 -13.42
C THR A 341 3.62 -4.76 -14.07
N PHE A 342 3.76 -4.72 -15.41
CA PHE A 342 4.68 -5.58 -16.15
C PHE A 342 6.16 -5.34 -15.77
N LEU A 343 6.56 -4.08 -15.63
CA LEU A 343 7.90 -3.70 -15.16
C LEU A 343 8.13 -3.98 -13.66
N ALA A 344 7.06 -4.19 -12.89
CA ALA A 344 7.12 -4.53 -11.47
C ALA A 344 7.10 -6.04 -11.18
N LEU A 345 7.03 -6.90 -12.20
CA LEU A 345 7.18 -8.36 -12.08
C LEU A 345 8.57 -8.74 -11.53
N ASN A 346 8.72 -9.94 -10.95
CA ASN A 346 10.04 -10.46 -10.58
C ASN A 346 10.91 -10.53 -11.86
N PRO A 347 12.07 -9.83 -11.92
CA PRO A 347 12.91 -9.82 -13.11
C PRO A 347 13.36 -11.21 -13.55
N GLU A 348 13.61 -12.15 -12.62
CA GLU A 348 14.06 -13.51 -12.92
C GLU A 348 12.94 -14.40 -13.51
N GLU A 349 11.71 -14.23 -13.03
CA GLU A 349 10.52 -14.95 -13.52
C GLU A 349 10.10 -14.43 -14.90
N LEU A 350 10.20 -13.11 -15.13
CA LEU A 350 9.99 -12.50 -16.44
C LEU A 350 10.87 -13.14 -17.52
N GLN A 351 12.13 -13.50 -17.20
CA GLN A 351 13.04 -14.15 -18.16
C GLN A 351 12.59 -15.54 -18.63
N LYS A 352 11.60 -16.14 -17.96
CA LYS A 352 11.06 -17.47 -18.28
C LYS A 352 9.79 -17.41 -19.15
N LEU A 353 9.28 -16.21 -19.46
CA LEU A 353 8.11 -16.01 -20.32
C LEU A 353 8.47 -16.04 -21.81
N SER A 354 7.61 -16.63 -22.64
CA SER A 354 7.73 -16.61 -24.10
C SER A 354 7.21 -15.31 -24.71
N VAL A 355 7.49 -15.09 -26.00
CA VAL A 355 6.92 -13.96 -26.77
C VAL A 355 5.39 -13.98 -26.78
N MET A 356 4.79 -15.18 -26.80
CA MET A 356 3.33 -15.34 -26.75
C MET A 356 2.74 -15.03 -25.37
N ASP A 357 3.42 -15.41 -24.28
CA ASP A 357 2.96 -15.10 -22.92
C ASP A 357 2.92 -13.58 -22.69
N VAL A 358 3.99 -12.87 -23.08
CA VAL A 358 4.07 -11.40 -22.99
C VAL A 358 2.99 -10.72 -23.84
N LYS A 359 2.71 -11.25 -25.04
CA LYS A 359 1.61 -10.77 -25.91
C LYS A 359 0.25 -10.89 -25.23
N HIS A 360 -0.07 -12.03 -24.62
CA HIS A 360 -1.36 -12.25 -23.98
C HIS A 360 -1.52 -11.49 -22.65
N LEU A 361 -0.44 -11.33 -21.87
CA LEU A 361 -0.45 -10.55 -20.63
C LEU A 361 -0.70 -9.07 -20.90
N LEU A 362 0.06 -8.44 -21.81
CA LEU A 362 -0.06 -7.02 -22.10
C LEU A 362 -1.31 -6.68 -22.91
N GLY A 363 -1.75 -7.57 -23.80
CA GLY A 363 -2.97 -7.38 -24.60
C GLY A 363 -2.98 -6.06 -25.37
N GLU A 364 -3.99 -5.22 -25.12
CA GLU A 364 -4.12 -3.88 -25.73
C GLU A 364 -2.97 -2.93 -25.37
N ASN A 365 -2.26 -3.15 -24.25
CA ASN A 365 -1.11 -2.35 -23.84
C ASN A 365 0.22 -2.81 -24.49
N LEU A 366 0.22 -3.86 -25.32
CA LEU A 366 1.45 -4.35 -25.97
C LEU A 366 2.28 -3.26 -26.71
N PRO A 367 1.68 -2.28 -27.41
CA PRO A 367 2.45 -1.18 -28.02
C PRO A 367 3.21 -0.31 -27.01
N GLU A 368 2.86 -0.34 -25.73
CA GLU A 368 3.59 0.39 -24.69
C GLU A 368 4.95 -0.25 -24.37
N LEU A 369 5.12 -1.55 -24.60
CA LEU A 369 6.38 -2.26 -24.33
C LEU A 369 7.56 -1.66 -25.11
N LYS A 370 7.32 -1.13 -26.32
CA LYS A 370 8.34 -0.43 -27.12
C LYS A 370 8.84 0.86 -26.46
N LYS A 371 8.07 1.48 -25.56
CA LYS A 371 8.49 2.64 -24.75
C LYS A 371 9.51 2.24 -23.66
N ALA A 372 9.53 0.96 -23.28
CA ALA A 372 10.37 0.38 -22.24
C ALA A 372 11.44 -0.58 -22.80
N GLU A 373 11.79 -0.48 -24.09
CA GLU A 373 12.82 -1.31 -24.73
C GLU A 373 14.20 -1.22 -24.05
N HIS A 374 14.48 -0.11 -23.37
CA HIS A 374 15.72 0.14 -22.62
C HIS A 374 15.59 -0.11 -21.10
N GLU A 375 14.47 -0.64 -20.61
CA GLU A 375 14.37 -1.10 -19.22
C GLU A 375 15.16 -2.41 -19.06
N PRO A 376 16.09 -2.54 -18.09
CA PRO A 376 17.03 -3.68 -18.05
C PRO A 376 16.36 -5.07 -18.04
N SER A 377 15.21 -5.19 -17.38
CA SER A 377 14.42 -6.43 -17.33
C SER A 377 13.81 -6.80 -18.69
N VAL A 378 13.40 -5.79 -19.47
CA VAL A 378 12.85 -5.94 -20.83
C VAL A 378 13.97 -6.21 -21.82
N GLU A 379 15.08 -5.47 -21.76
CA GLU A 379 16.24 -5.68 -22.63
C GLU A 379 16.81 -7.10 -22.44
N SER A 380 17.00 -7.56 -21.19
CA SER A 380 17.49 -8.92 -20.90
C SER A 380 16.52 -10.02 -21.38
N TRP A 381 15.22 -9.73 -21.40
CA TRP A 381 14.20 -10.63 -21.93
C TRP A 381 14.25 -10.66 -23.46
N VAL A 382 14.29 -9.50 -24.13
CA VAL A 382 14.44 -9.36 -25.60
C VAL A 382 15.68 -10.13 -26.08
N GLN A 383 16.83 -9.96 -25.42
CA GLN A 383 18.08 -10.67 -25.71
C GLN A 383 18.04 -12.20 -25.51
N LYS A 384 16.93 -12.77 -25.02
CA LYS A 384 16.70 -14.23 -24.92
C LYS A 384 15.81 -14.77 -26.02
N GLN A 385 14.87 -13.98 -26.54
CA GLN A 385 13.98 -14.36 -27.62
C GLN A 385 14.69 -14.33 -28.98
N PHE A 386 14.11 -14.95 -30.00
CA PHE A 386 14.59 -14.79 -31.38
C PHE A 386 14.01 -13.52 -32.00
N GLN A 387 14.83 -12.75 -32.72
CA GLN A 387 14.39 -11.51 -33.38
C GLN A 387 13.21 -11.76 -34.33
N GLN A 388 13.27 -12.85 -35.12
CA GLN A 388 12.17 -13.27 -35.99
C GLN A 388 10.86 -13.56 -35.23
N GLU A 389 10.92 -14.03 -33.98
CA GLU A 389 9.73 -14.28 -33.17
C GLU A 389 9.16 -12.97 -32.61
N LEU A 390 10.02 -12.05 -32.16
CA LEU A 390 9.61 -10.70 -31.77
C LEU A 390 8.94 -9.95 -32.93
N ASP A 391 9.55 -9.99 -34.11
CA ASP A 391 9.04 -9.35 -35.32
C ASP A 391 7.69 -9.97 -35.76
N CYS A 392 7.60 -11.31 -35.87
CA CYS A 392 6.40 -11.97 -36.38
C CYS A 392 5.26 -12.15 -35.36
N VAL A 393 5.53 -12.16 -34.05
CA VAL A 393 4.52 -12.39 -33.02
C VAL A 393 4.07 -11.08 -32.38
N LEU A 394 4.97 -10.14 -32.08
CA LEU A 394 4.59 -8.86 -31.46
C LEU A 394 4.29 -7.75 -32.47
N ASP A 395 5.08 -7.65 -33.54
CA ASP A 395 4.97 -6.62 -34.59
C ASP A 395 4.97 -5.16 -34.06
N ILE A 396 5.69 -4.94 -32.95
CA ILE A 396 5.92 -3.61 -32.33
C ILE A 396 7.34 -3.05 -32.56
N GLY A 397 8.13 -3.72 -33.41
CA GLY A 397 9.48 -3.29 -33.78
C GLY A 397 10.50 -3.29 -32.64
N LEU A 398 10.38 -4.16 -31.64
CA LEU A 398 11.45 -4.38 -30.65
C LEU A 398 12.70 -4.94 -31.34
N GLN A 399 13.90 -4.50 -30.95
CA GLN A 399 15.17 -4.89 -31.56
C GLN A 399 16.20 -5.36 -30.51
N GLY A 400 17.14 -6.20 -30.93
CA GLY A 400 18.18 -6.78 -30.06
C GLY A 400 17.92 -8.23 -29.66
N GLY A 401 16.90 -8.87 -30.26
CA GLY A 401 16.68 -10.31 -30.13
C GLY A 401 17.80 -11.13 -30.77
N ARG A 402 17.87 -12.40 -30.41
CA ARG A 402 18.88 -13.32 -30.95
C ARG A 402 18.67 -13.53 -32.45
N PRO A 403 19.74 -13.62 -33.27
CA PRO A 403 19.59 -14.10 -34.64
C PRO A 403 18.98 -15.50 -34.62
N GLY A 404 18.01 -15.74 -35.50
CA GLY A 404 17.43 -17.07 -35.67
C GLY A 404 18.49 -18.11 -36.00
N PRO A 405 18.27 -19.41 -35.70
CA PRO A 405 19.21 -20.47 -36.02
C PRO A 405 19.46 -20.48 -37.54
N MET A 406 20.65 -20.05 -37.95
CA MET A 406 20.99 -19.88 -39.36
C MET A 406 20.98 -21.24 -40.04
N GLY A 407 19.93 -21.50 -40.84
CA GLY A 407 19.71 -22.77 -41.50
C GLY A 407 20.96 -23.20 -42.27
N THR A 408 21.42 -24.43 -42.02
CA THR A 408 22.73 -24.92 -42.46
C THR A 408 22.93 -24.68 -43.95
N ALA A 409 23.83 -23.76 -44.30
CA ALA A 409 24.09 -23.40 -45.68
C ALA A 409 24.65 -24.62 -46.43
N SER A 410 23.83 -25.22 -47.28
CA SER A 410 24.27 -26.29 -48.18
C SER A 410 25.41 -25.73 -49.05
N PRO A 411 26.58 -26.39 -49.12
CA PRO A 411 27.74 -25.84 -49.83
C PRO A 411 27.42 -25.69 -51.32
N ALA A 412 27.58 -24.47 -51.83
CA ALA A 412 27.30 -24.16 -53.23
C ALA A 412 28.25 -24.97 -54.16
N PRO A 413 27.75 -25.52 -55.29
CA PRO A 413 28.60 -26.20 -56.24
C PRO A 413 29.56 -25.20 -56.91
N ALA A 414 30.83 -25.58 -57.03
CA ALA A 414 31.85 -24.74 -57.64
C ALA A 414 31.57 -24.49 -59.14
N THR A 415 31.68 -23.24 -59.57
CA THR A 415 31.43 -22.82 -60.95
C THR A 415 32.55 -23.26 -61.90
N GLY A 416 32.24 -24.21 -62.78
CA GLY A 416 33.06 -24.56 -63.94
C GLY A 416 32.87 -23.60 -65.13
N THR A 417 33.88 -23.51 -65.99
CA THR A 417 34.00 -22.48 -67.04
C THR A 417 33.05 -22.66 -68.24
N SER A 418 32.75 -21.54 -68.91
CA SER A 418 31.78 -21.36 -70.00
C SER A 418 31.91 -22.30 -71.22
N GLY A 419 30.75 -22.69 -71.79
CA GLY A 419 30.63 -23.40 -73.08
C GLY A 419 29.31 -23.08 -73.80
N VAL A 420 29.40 -22.46 -74.98
CA VAL A 420 28.31 -21.90 -75.80
C VAL A 420 27.27 -22.93 -76.29
N THR A 421 25.96 -22.58 -76.28
CA THR A 421 25.05 -22.54 -77.47
C THR A 421 23.62 -22.10 -77.06
N VAL A 422 22.88 -21.45 -77.97
CA VAL A 422 21.52 -20.89 -77.79
C VAL A 422 20.45 -21.75 -78.46
N THR A 423 19.32 -22.00 -77.78
CA THR A 423 18.00 -22.16 -78.42
C THR A 423 16.86 -21.81 -77.46
N THR A 424 15.98 -20.88 -77.85
CA THR A 424 14.67 -20.59 -77.24
C THR A 424 13.62 -21.61 -77.74
N PRO A 425 12.51 -21.89 -77.00
CA PRO A 425 11.41 -20.92 -76.88
C PRO A 425 10.66 -20.88 -75.53
N VAL A 426 9.74 -19.90 -75.46
CA VAL A 426 8.78 -19.53 -74.40
C VAL A 426 7.52 -19.05 -75.15
N PRO A 427 6.25 -19.14 -74.66
CA PRO A 427 5.79 -19.45 -73.29
C PRO A 427 4.71 -20.57 -73.16
N THR A 428 4.40 -20.94 -71.92
CA THR A 428 3.01 -21.08 -71.44
C THR A 428 2.90 -20.83 -69.93
N THR A 429 1.74 -20.34 -69.48
CA THR A 429 1.49 -19.83 -68.11
C THR A 429 1.26 -20.97 -67.09
N PRO A 430 1.75 -20.88 -65.83
CA PRO A 430 1.65 -21.97 -64.87
C PRO A 430 0.26 -22.13 -64.23
N ALA A 431 -0.08 -23.37 -63.87
CA ALA A 431 -1.19 -23.73 -62.99
C ALA A 431 -0.69 -24.68 -61.88
N THR A 432 -1.22 -24.54 -60.67
CA THR A 432 -0.78 -25.23 -59.45
C THR A 432 -1.59 -26.49 -59.14
N VAL A 433 -0.93 -27.60 -58.78
CA VAL A 433 -1.38 -28.52 -57.71
C VAL A 433 -0.16 -29.13 -56.98
N THR A 434 -0.29 -29.35 -55.67
CA THR A 434 0.69 -29.87 -54.72
C THR A 434 1.07 -31.35 -54.92
N SER A 435 2.34 -31.70 -54.66
CA SER A 435 2.76 -32.98 -54.03
C SER A 435 4.16 -32.85 -53.43
N GLY A 436 4.41 -33.45 -52.26
CA GLY A 436 5.69 -33.41 -51.55
C GLY A 436 6.46 -34.72 -51.59
N VAL A 437 7.75 -34.70 -51.23
CA VAL A 437 8.62 -35.89 -51.15
C VAL A 437 9.50 -35.87 -49.89
N THR A 438 9.68 -37.05 -49.30
CA THR A 438 10.43 -37.37 -48.07
C THR A 438 11.95 -37.18 -48.20
N ALA A 439 12.63 -36.92 -47.07
CA ALA A 439 14.09 -37.03 -46.95
C ALA A 439 14.51 -38.29 -46.17
N THR A 440 15.59 -38.96 -46.57
CA THR A 440 16.09 -40.20 -45.95
C THR A 440 17.61 -40.32 -46.01
N THR A 441 18.26 -40.70 -44.90
CA THR A 441 19.58 -41.42 -44.79
C THR A 441 20.01 -41.51 -43.31
N PRO A 442 20.99 -42.34 -42.91
CA PRO A 442 21.47 -43.61 -43.48
C PRO A 442 21.49 -44.77 -42.43
N VAL A 443 21.98 -45.96 -42.78
CA VAL A 443 22.14 -47.11 -41.84
C VAL A 443 23.45 -47.90 -42.06
N PRO A 444 24.14 -48.24 -40.97
CA PRO A 444 24.90 -49.50 -40.77
C PRO A 444 24.40 -50.25 -39.50
N THR A 445 24.54 -51.57 -39.28
CA THR A 445 25.12 -52.69 -40.07
C THR A 445 24.50 -54.04 -39.63
N THR A 446 24.83 -55.13 -40.34
CA THR A 446 24.56 -56.56 -40.02
C THR A 446 25.49 -57.13 -38.91
N PRO A 447 25.32 -58.38 -38.38
CA PRO A 447 24.51 -59.55 -38.83
C PRO A 447 23.45 -60.05 -37.79
N ALA A 448 22.67 -61.12 -37.94
CA ALA A 448 22.84 -62.34 -38.75
C ALA A 448 21.55 -63.09 -39.21
N THR A 449 21.77 -64.06 -40.10
CA THR A 449 20.93 -65.16 -40.66
C THR A 449 19.67 -65.60 -39.87
N VAL A 450 18.46 -65.68 -40.48
CA VAL A 450 17.94 -66.62 -41.53
C VAL A 450 17.61 -68.02 -40.96
N THR A 451 16.36 -68.51 -41.07
CA THR A 451 15.89 -69.42 -42.15
C THR A 451 14.35 -69.51 -42.24
N SER A 452 13.79 -69.41 -43.47
CA SER A 452 12.48 -69.87 -44.05
C SER A 452 11.21 -69.99 -43.16
N GLY A 453 9.99 -69.58 -43.57
CA GLY A 453 9.40 -69.09 -44.84
C GLY A 453 7.87 -68.81 -44.60
N VAL A 454 6.90 -68.83 -45.53
CA VAL A 454 6.78 -69.04 -46.99
C VAL A 454 5.53 -68.24 -47.50
N THR A 455 5.41 -67.95 -48.80
CA THR A 455 4.39 -67.06 -49.43
C THR A 455 2.96 -67.61 -49.57
N ALA A 456 1.93 -66.80 -49.29
CA ALA A 456 0.60 -66.84 -49.96
C ALA A 456 -0.23 -65.53 -49.79
N THR A 457 -1.11 -65.26 -50.76
CA THR A 457 -1.94 -64.06 -51.03
C THR A 457 -3.01 -63.64 -50.00
N SER A 458 -3.34 -62.33 -49.99
CA SER A 458 -4.52 -61.70 -49.32
C SER A 458 -5.85 -61.98 -50.08
N PRO A 459 -7.05 -61.95 -49.44
CA PRO A 459 -7.82 -60.72 -49.14
C PRO A 459 -8.14 -60.54 -47.64
N VAL A 460 -8.18 -59.34 -47.03
CA VAL A 460 -9.20 -58.25 -47.09
C VAL A 460 -10.51 -58.62 -46.33
N PRO A 461 -11.04 -57.74 -45.44
CA PRO A 461 -11.27 -58.11 -44.03
C PRO A 461 -12.78 -58.12 -43.60
N THR A 462 -13.20 -58.37 -42.34
CA THR A 462 -13.11 -57.46 -41.17
C THR A 462 -13.21 -58.16 -39.78
N THR A 463 -12.39 -57.70 -38.84
CA THR A 463 -12.50 -57.71 -37.35
C THR A 463 -13.58 -58.57 -36.64
N PRO A 464 -13.14 -59.60 -35.90
CA PRO A 464 -13.51 -59.82 -34.49
C PRO A 464 -12.55 -59.07 -33.53
N ALA A 465 -12.82 -59.09 -32.22
CA ALA A 465 -12.01 -58.43 -31.20
C ALA A 465 -11.27 -59.41 -30.24
N SER A 466 -10.30 -58.86 -29.49
CA SER A 466 -9.72 -59.34 -28.22
C SER A 466 -8.94 -60.67 -28.13
N VAL A 467 -7.62 -60.55 -27.90
CA VAL A 467 -6.83 -61.18 -26.80
C VAL A 467 -5.72 -60.15 -26.45
N THR A 468 -5.34 -59.74 -25.22
CA THR A 468 -4.95 -60.41 -23.95
C THR A 468 -3.74 -61.34 -24.11
N SER A 469 -2.64 -61.31 -23.34
CA SER A 469 -2.31 -60.79 -21.98
C SER A 469 -0.84 -60.31 -21.94
N GLY A 470 -0.21 -59.74 -20.89
CA GLY A 470 -0.59 -59.39 -19.50
C GLY A 470 0.63 -59.54 -18.54
N VAL A 471 0.45 -59.26 -17.23
CA VAL A 471 1.39 -59.41 -16.07
C VAL A 471 2.34 -58.22 -15.77
N THR A 472 2.52 -57.71 -14.54
CA THR A 472 1.72 -57.69 -13.27
C THR A 472 2.29 -56.62 -12.31
N ALA A 473 1.41 -55.90 -11.58
CA ALA A 473 1.69 -55.32 -10.26
C ALA A 473 0.37 -55.26 -9.44
N THR A 474 0.44 -55.20 -8.09
CA THR A 474 -0.64 -55.66 -7.20
C THR A 474 -1.48 -54.58 -6.48
N THR A 475 -2.80 -54.61 -6.69
CA THR A 475 -3.94 -54.75 -5.72
C THR A 475 -3.96 -53.96 -4.38
N PRO A 476 -5.16 -53.57 -3.82
CA PRO A 476 -6.29 -54.48 -3.55
C PRO A 476 -7.76 -54.01 -3.79
N VAL A 477 -8.55 -54.93 -4.37
CA VAL A 477 -9.92 -55.39 -4.01
C VAL A 477 -11.03 -54.38 -3.67
N PRO A 478 -12.15 -54.44 -4.43
CA PRO A 478 -13.46 -54.78 -3.83
C PRO A 478 -14.10 -56.06 -4.42
N THR A 479 -15.16 -56.59 -3.79
CA THR A 479 -15.74 -57.93 -4.05
C THR A 479 -17.07 -57.93 -4.84
N THR A 480 -17.40 -59.10 -5.40
CA THR A 480 -18.55 -59.42 -6.28
C THR A 480 -19.48 -60.49 -5.64
N PRO A 481 -20.42 -61.19 -6.34
CA PRO A 481 -21.67 -60.66 -6.93
C PRO A 481 -22.94 -61.54 -6.69
N ALA A 482 -24.14 -61.00 -6.97
CA ALA A 482 -25.40 -61.72 -7.33
C ALA A 482 -26.51 -60.72 -7.74
N SER A 483 -27.54 -60.99 -8.57
CA SER A 483 -27.77 -62.00 -9.64
C SER A 483 -29.11 -61.76 -10.39
N VAL A 484 -29.23 -62.24 -11.64
CA VAL A 484 -30.47 -62.53 -12.45
C VAL A 484 -31.34 -61.37 -13.05
N THR A 485 -31.23 -61.18 -14.38
CA THR A 485 -32.25 -61.32 -15.47
C THR A 485 -33.75 -61.49 -15.07
N SER A 486 -34.82 -60.98 -15.71
CA SER A 486 -35.10 -59.89 -16.69
C SER A 486 -36.64 -59.70 -16.77
N GLY A 487 -37.15 -58.52 -17.21
CA GLY A 487 -38.58 -58.36 -17.55
C GLY A 487 -39.01 -56.94 -17.93
N VAL A 488 -39.77 -56.80 -19.04
CA VAL A 488 -40.34 -55.54 -19.58
C VAL A 488 -41.88 -55.68 -19.46
N THR A 489 -42.72 -54.69 -19.10
CA THR A 489 -43.05 -53.46 -19.87
C THR A 489 -43.89 -52.47 -19.02
N ALA A 490 -44.01 -51.22 -19.49
CA ALA A 490 -44.82 -50.11 -18.96
C ALA A 490 -46.30 -50.47 -18.60
N THR A 491 -47.04 -49.74 -17.74
CA THR A 491 -47.41 -48.31 -17.88
C THR A 491 -47.68 -47.53 -16.58
N SER A 492 -47.79 -46.20 -16.73
CA SER A 492 -48.25 -45.17 -15.77
C SER A 492 -49.59 -44.57 -16.32
N PRO A 493 -50.39 -43.68 -15.67
CA PRO A 493 -50.04 -42.80 -14.53
C PRO A 493 -51.20 -42.50 -13.51
N VAL A 494 -51.08 -41.35 -12.83
CA VAL A 494 -52.06 -40.56 -12.03
C VAL A 494 -51.95 -40.69 -10.49
N PRO A 495 -51.93 -39.57 -9.71
CA PRO A 495 -51.54 -39.56 -8.30
C PRO A 495 -52.66 -39.18 -7.31
N THR A 496 -52.38 -39.21 -6.00
CA THR A 496 -53.02 -38.30 -5.02
C THR A 496 -52.16 -38.11 -3.77
N THR A 497 -52.23 -36.93 -3.16
CA THR A 497 -51.85 -36.65 -1.76
C THR A 497 -53.03 -36.00 -1.03
N PRO A 498 -53.20 -36.30 0.26
CA PRO A 498 -53.83 -35.38 1.20
C PRO A 498 -52.94 -35.07 2.41
N VAL A 499 -53.45 -34.29 3.35
CA VAL A 499 -52.68 -33.47 4.30
C VAL A 499 -53.06 -33.79 5.77
N THR A 500 -52.23 -33.33 6.71
CA THR A 500 -52.58 -32.78 8.06
C THR A 500 -52.15 -33.56 9.32
N VAL A 501 -51.01 -33.11 9.87
CA VAL A 501 -50.64 -32.81 11.27
C VAL A 501 -51.31 -33.51 12.49
N THR A 502 -50.48 -33.70 13.53
CA THR A 502 -50.75 -33.63 15.01
C THR A 502 -50.94 -34.94 15.78
N SER A 503 -49.95 -35.27 16.63
CA SER A 503 -50.06 -35.21 18.12
C SER A 503 -48.83 -35.84 18.81
N THR A 504 -48.20 -35.11 19.73
CA THR A 504 -47.20 -35.65 20.67
C THR A 504 -47.86 -35.97 22.01
N ALA A 505 -47.59 -37.15 22.56
CA ALA A 505 -48.10 -37.57 23.87
C ALA A 505 -47.09 -38.47 24.60
N THR A 506 -46.49 -37.95 25.66
CA THR A 506 -45.66 -38.69 26.63
C THR A 506 -45.95 -38.10 28.01
N ALA A 507 -46.19 -38.93 29.04
CA ALA A 507 -46.69 -38.45 30.33
C ALA A 507 -46.07 -39.19 31.55
N THR A 508 -45.76 -38.42 32.61
CA THR A 508 -45.70 -38.80 34.06
C THR A 508 -44.68 -39.88 34.50
N SER A 509 -44.19 -40.00 35.76
CA SER A 509 -43.92 -39.15 36.97
C SER A 509 -43.19 -40.07 38.01
N PRO A 510 -42.67 -39.67 39.21
CA PRO A 510 -42.55 -38.37 39.91
C PRO A 510 -41.04 -37.91 39.98
N GLU A 511 -40.47 -37.02 40.81
CA GLU A 511 -40.76 -36.41 42.14
C GLU A 511 -40.61 -37.34 43.39
N PRO A 512 -40.43 -36.85 44.65
CA PRO A 512 -40.40 -35.45 45.13
C PRO A 512 -39.17 -35.06 46.01
N THR A 513 -39.17 -33.81 46.50
CA THR A 513 -38.21 -33.20 47.47
C THR A 513 -38.91 -32.76 48.78
N THR A 514 -38.24 -31.91 49.60
CA THR A 514 -38.73 -31.09 50.75
C THR A 514 -38.74 -31.74 52.15
N PRO A 515 -38.66 -30.93 53.24
CA PRO A 515 -38.53 -29.46 53.31
C PRO A 515 -37.12 -28.93 53.60
#